data_AF-A0A023WYL1-F1
#
_entry.id   AF-A0A023WYL1-F1
#
_cell.length_a   1.000
_cell.length_b   1.000
_cell.length_c   1.000
_cell.angle_alpha   90.00
_cell.angle_beta   90.00
_cell.angle_gamma   90.00
#
_symmetry.space_group_name_H-M   'P 1'
#
loop_
_entity.id
_entity.type
_entity.pdbx_description
1 polymer ?
#
loop_
_entity_poly.entity_id
_entity_poly.type
_entity_poly.pdbx_seq_one_letter_code
_entity_poly.pdbx_strand_id
1 'polypeptide(L)'
;MESLRSAVAHYTSVAAGKLRAQGSLANCIQVFAQSSAFAPGERFSGTRIMALPYPTDDTRDLVAAAQQGLSAMFREGVAYAKAGVILSQFVERGAITGDLFAPAPRSGSKAVMQVMDAINARQRRGAIRLGSDHEGGGWVMRQRLLSPSYTTSWQGLPQARC
;
A
#
# COMPACT_ATOMS: atom_id res chain seq x y z
N MET A 1 -4.75 -13.79 9.66
CA MET A 1 -4.98 -13.23 8.30
C MET A 1 -5.25 -11.73 8.33
N GLU A 2 -6.06 -11.24 9.27
CA GLU A 2 -6.48 -9.83 9.35
C GLU A 2 -5.33 -8.80 9.39
N SER A 3 -4.30 -9.05 10.19
CA SER A 3 -3.11 -8.19 10.25
C SER A 3 -2.38 -8.08 8.91
N LEU A 4 -2.26 -9.18 8.17
CA LEU A 4 -1.62 -9.22 6.85
C LEU A 4 -2.45 -8.49 5.81
N ARG A 5 -3.79 -8.68 5.82
CA ARG A 5 -4.72 -7.93 4.96
C ARG A 5 -4.61 -6.43 5.21
N SER A 6 -4.57 -6.02 6.47
CA SER A 6 -4.42 -4.62 6.85
C SER A 6 -3.09 -4.03 6.37
N ALA A 7 -1.98 -4.76 6.53
CA ALA A 7 -0.66 -4.31 6.06
C ALA A 7 -0.66 -4.10 4.54
N VAL A 8 -1.21 -5.04 3.77
CA VAL A 8 -1.32 -4.92 2.32
C VAL A 8 -2.22 -3.75 1.93
N ALA A 9 -3.37 -3.57 2.58
CA ALA A 9 -4.25 -2.41 2.33
C ALA A 9 -3.53 -1.09 2.58
N HIS A 10 -2.74 -1.00 3.66
CA HIS A 10 -1.96 0.17 4.01
C HIS A 10 -0.92 0.50 2.92
N TYR A 11 -0.08 -0.48 2.56
CA TYR A 11 0.97 -0.27 1.57
C TYR A 11 0.40 0.07 0.19
N THR A 12 -0.71 -0.56 -0.19
CA THR A 12 -1.42 -0.21 -1.42
C THR A 12 -1.96 1.22 -1.37
N SER A 13 -2.50 1.67 -0.23
CA SER A 13 -2.99 3.05 -0.07
C SER A 13 -1.87 4.08 -0.19
N VAL A 14 -0.72 3.79 0.42
CA VAL A 14 0.48 4.63 0.29
C VAL A 14 0.98 4.66 -1.16
N ALA A 15 1.03 3.50 -1.84
CA ALA A 15 1.45 3.40 -3.23
C ALA A 15 0.51 4.16 -4.17
N ALA A 16 -0.81 4.06 -3.94
CA ALA A 16 -1.82 4.78 -4.70
C ALA A 16 -1.66 6.30 -4.55
N GLY A 17 -1.42 6.80 -3.33
CA GLY A 17 -1.14 8.23 -3.11
C GLY A 17 0.11 8.71 -3.85
N LYS A 18 1.17 7.91 -3.90
CA LYS A 18 2.39 8.23 -4.68
C LYS A 18 2.11 8.24 -6.19
N LEU A 19 1.35 7.25 -6.67
CA LEU A 19 0.94 7.15 -8.07
C LEU A 19 0.14 8.40 -8.50
N ARG A 20 -0.74 8.90 -7.62
CA ARG A 20 -1.48 10.15 -7.83
C ARG A 20 -0.60 11.38 -7.84
N ALA A 21 0.34 11.49 -6.91
CA ALA A 21 1.30 12.59 -6.88
C ALA A 21 2.20 12.62 -8.14
N GLN A 22 2.50 11.46 -8.72
CA GLN A 22 3.22 11.34 -9.99
C GLN A 22 2.34 11.68 -11.22
N GLY A 23 1.02 11.71 -11.07
CA GLY A 23 0.10 11.92 -12.19
C GLY A 23 -0.12 10.67 -13.06
N SER A 24 0.37 9.51 -12.64
CA SER A 24 0.28 8.25 -13.39
C SER A 24 -0.95 7.42 -12.98
N LEU A 25 -1.26 6.41 -13.78
CA LEU A 25 -2.18 5.31 -13.47
C LEU A 25 -1.42 3.99 -13.53
N ALA A 26 -1.91 2.95 -12.85
CA ALA A 26 -1.34 1.61 -12.91
C ALA A 26 -2.34 0.64 -13.54
N ASN A 27 -1.86 -0.27 -14.39
CA ASN A 27 -2.69 -1.33 -14.98
C ASN A 27 -2.44 -2.69 -14.31
N CYS A 28 -1.48 -2.77 -13.41
CA CYS A 28 -1.10 -4.01 -12.75
C CYS A 28 -0.69 -3.78 -11.30
N ILE A 29 -1.12 -4.68 -10.43
CA ILE A 29 -0.70 -4.75 -9.03
C ILE A 29 -0.20 -6.15 -8.70
N GLN A 30 1.04 -6.23 -8.25
CA GLN A 30 1.64 -7.43 -7.74
C GLN A 30 1.63 -7.38 -6.21
N VAL A 31 1.14 -8.43 -5.57
CA VAL A 31 1.17 -8.63 -4.13
C VAL A 31 2.17 -9.72 -3.82
N PHE A 32 2.97 -9.53 -2.79
CA PHE A 32 3.91 -10.54 -2.33
C PHE A 32 3.89 -10.65 -0.81
N ALA A 33 4.20 -11.83 -0.31
CA ALA A 33 4.38 -12.12 1.10
C ALA A 33 5.36 -13.29 1.28
N GLN A 34 6.18 -13.20 2.31
CA GLN A 34 7.22 -14.18 2.61
C GLN A 34 7.36 -14.40 4.11
N SER A 35 7.76 -15.61 4.49
CA SER A 35 8.19 -15.94 5.85
C SER A 35 9.60 -15.42 6.12
N SER A 36 10.01 -15.44 7.39
CA SER A 36 11.39 -15.10 7.77
C SER A 36 12.34 -16.22 7.38
N ALA A 37 13.49 -15.88 6.79
CA ALA A 37 14.57 -16.84 6.51
C ALA A 37 15.18 -17.44 7.79
N PHE A 38 15.01 -16.75 8.92
CA PHE A 38 15.55 -17.10 10.25
C PHE A 38 14.51 -17.76 11.17
N ALA A 39 13.25 -17.87 10.75
CA ALA A 39 12.24 -18.53 11.57
C ALA A 39 12.33 -20.06 11.41
N PRO A 40 12.16 -20.83 12.51
CA PRO A 40 11.98 -22.28 12.41
C PRO A 40 10.65 -22.59 11.71
N GLY A 41 10.62 -23.63 10.88
CA GLY A 41 9.42 -24.08 10.15
C GLY A 41 9.52 -23.97 8.63
N GLU A 42 8.38 -24.14 7.96
CA GLU A 42 8.29 -24.12 6.50
C GLU A 42 8.57 -22.71 5.95
N ARG A 43 9.49 -22.64 4.99
CA ARG A 43 9.79 -21.40 4.27
C ARG A 43 8.73 -21.16 3.21
N PHE A 44 8.14 -19.98 3.23
CA PHE A 44 7.18 -19.55 2.23
C PHE A 44 7.63 -18.25 1.58
N SER A 45 7.56 -18.21 0.24
CA SER A 45 7.64 -16.99 -0.54
C SER A 45 6.63 -17.10 -1.66
N GLY A 46 5.67 -16.17 -1.67
CA GLY A 46 4.59 -16.17 -2.64
C GLY A 46 4.43 -14.78 -3.26
N THR A 47 4.06 -14.79 -4.54
CA THR A 47 3.76 -13.60 -5.31
C THR A 47 2.53 -13.87 -6.15
N ARG A 48 1.62 -12.90 -6.24
CA ARG A 48 0.48 -12.93 -7.14
C ARG A 48 0.39 -11.62 -7.89
N ILE A 49 0.30 -11.70 -9.22
CA ILE A 49 0.11 -10.56 -10.10
C ILE A 49 -1.36 -10.48 -10.48
N MET A 50 -1.95 -9.30 -10.30
CA MET A 50 -3.34 -9.01 -10.64
C MET A 50 -3.36 -7.91 -11.71
N ALA A 51 -3.86 -8.26 -12.89
CA ALA A 51 -4.21 -7.27 -13.90
C ALA A 51 -5.43 -6.48 -13.43
N LEU A 52 -5.40 -5.16 -13.62
CA LEU A 52 -6.54 -4.30 -13.36
C LEU A 52 -7.43 -4.27 -14.61
N PRO A 53 -8.76 -4.19 -14.45
CA PRO A 53 -9.68 -4.15 -15.59
C PRO A 53 -9.50 -2.89 -16.45
N TYR A 54 -8.95 -1.83 -15.86
CA TYR A 54 -8.59 -0.60 -16.52
C TYR A 54 -7.46 0.08 -15.73
N PRO A 55 -6.62 0.93 -16.37
CA PRO A 55 -5.62 1.70 -15.65
C PRO A 55 -6.27 2.62 -14.61
N THR A 56 -5.85 2.50 -13.34
CA THR A 56 -6.46 3.25 -12.24
C THR A 56 -5.45 3.66 -11.18
N ASP A 57 -5.78 4.74 -10.49
CA ASP A 57 -5.14 5.26 -9.30
C ASP A 57 -6.11 5.32 -8.11
N ASP A 58 -7.33 4.78 -8.25
CA ASP A 58 -8.31 4.72 -7.17
C ASP A 58 -7.84 3.72 -6.10
N THR A 59 -7.64 4.24 -4.89
CA THR A 59 -7.18 3.44 -3.75
C THR A 59 -8.11 2.26 -3.48
N ARG A 60 -9.42 2.40 -3.71
CA ARG A 60 -10.42 1.36 -3.44
C ARG A 60 -10.25 0.17 -4.39
N ASP A 61 -10.03 0.44 -5.67
CA ASP A 61 -9.89 -0.59 -6.69
C ASP A 61 -8.53 -1.30 -6.57
N LEU A 62 -7.47 -0.52 -6.31
CA LEU A 62 -6.14 -1.06 -6.06
C LEU A 62 -6.13 -1.96 -4.80
N VAL A 63 -6.75 -1.52 -3.71
CA VAL A 63 -6.84 -2.34 -2.48
C VAL A 63 -7.69 -3.57 -2.72
N ALA A 64 -8.81 -3.48 -3.43
CA ALA A 64 -9.64 -4.65 -3.74
C ALA A 64 -8.85 -5.71 -4.54
N ALA A 65 -8.13 -5.29 -5.59
CA ALA A 65 -7.28 -6.19 -6.37
C ALA A 65 -6.14 -6.79 -5.53
N ALA A 66 -5.51 -5.99 -4.67
CA ALA A 66 -4.47 -6.48 -3.77
C ALA A 66 -4.99 -7.55 -2.79
N GLN A 67 -6.17 -7.33 -2.20
CA GLN A 67 -6.77 -8.29 -1.26
C GLN A 67 -7.17 -9.60 -1.94
N GLN A 68 -7.64 -9.53 -3.19
CA GLN A 68 -7.90 -10.73 -4.00
C GLN A 68 -6.61 -11.49 -4.28
N GLY A 69 -5.56 -10.79 -4.73
CA GLY A 69 -4.25 -11.39 -4.96
C GLY A 69 -3.67 -12.05 -3.70
N LEU A 70 -3.76 -11.36 -2.56
CA LEU A 70 -3.32 -11.87 -1.26
C LEU A 70 -4.10 -13.12 -0.86
N SER A 71 -5.42 -13.12 -1.01
CA SER A 71 -6.28 -14.25 -0.62
C SER A 71 -5.97 -15.50 -1.45
N ALA A 72 -5.61 -15.33 -2.73
CA ALA A 72 -5.24 -16.44 -3.61
C ALA A 72 -3.88 -17.07 -3.25
N MET A 73 -2.97 -16.34 -2.60
CA MET A 73 -1.63 -16.82 -2.22
C MET A 73 -1.49 -17.13 -0.73
N PHE A 74 -2.50 -16.82 0.08
CA PHE A 74 -2.47 -17.02 1.52
C PHE A 74 -2.42 -18.51 1.86
N ARG A 75 -1.53 -18.87 2.79
CA ARG A 75 -1.42 -20.20 3.37
C ARG A 75 -1.60 -20.10 4.88
N GLU A 76 -2.47 -20.94 5.41
CA GLU A 76 -2.64 -21.07 6.85
C GLU A 76 -1.38 -21.71 7.48
N GLY A 77 -1.10 -21.36 8.74
CA GLY A 77 0.08 -21.86 9.47
C GLY A 77 1.41 -21.17 9.13
N VAL A 78 1.47 -20.34 8.08
CA VAL A 78 2.70 -19.60 7.73
C VAL A 78 2.88 -18.35 8.58
N ALA A 79 4.04 -18.25 9.24
CA ALA A 79 4.47 -17.04 9.94
C ALA A 79 5.06 -16.02 8.94
N TYR A 80 4.18 -15.20 8.35
CA TYR A 80 4.58 -14.13 7.43
C TYR A 80 5.40 -13.05 8.15
N ALA A 81 6.59 -12.77 7.62
CA ALA A 81 7.50 -11.77 8.16
C ALA A 81 7.59 -10.49 7.32
N LYS A 82 7.26 -10.57 6.02
CA LYS A 82 7.26 -9.43 5.10
C LYS A 82 6.11 -9.58 4.10
N ALA A 83 5.47 -8.46 3.80
CA ALA A 83 4.46 -8.36 2.76
C ALA A 83 4.50 -6.96 2.13
N GLY A 84 3.99 -6.86 0.91
CA GLY A 84 3.92 -5.57 0.22
C GLY A 84 3.26 -5.69 -1.13
N VAL A 85 3.26 -4.56 -1.84
CA VAL A 85 2.73 -4.47 -3.20
C VAL A 85 3.71 -3.75 -4.11
N ILE A 86 3.64 -4.08 -5.40
CA ILE A 86 4.36 -3.43 -6.48
C ILE A 86 3.30 -3.03 -7.50
N LEU A 87 3.23 -1.74 -7.81
CA LEU A 87 2.42 -1.24 -8.92
C LEU A 87 3.29 -1.22 -10.17
N SER A 88 2.74 -1.62 -11.31
CA SER A 88 3.46 -1.67 -12.58
C SER A 88 2.52 -1.40 -13.77
N GLN A 89 3.10 -1.41 -14.97
CA GLN A 89 2.39 -1.06 -16.21
C GLN A 89 1.77 0.34 -16.09
N PHE A 90 2.63 1.33 -15.84
CA PHE A 90 2.20 2.71 -15.66
C PHE A 90 1.79 3.33 -16.98
N VAL A 91 0.71 4.11 -16.93
CA VAL A 91 0.18 4.84 -18.07
C VAL A 91 -0.05 6.29 -17.66
N GLU A 92 0.20 7.22 -18.59
CA GLU A 92 -0.10 8.63 -18.39
C GLU A 92 -1.61 8.88 -18.48
N ARG A 93 -2.12 9.83 -17.68
CA ARG A 93 -3.52 10.23 -17.77
C ARG A 93 -3.80 10.86 -19.13
N GLY A 94 -4.85 10.39 -19.79
CA GLY A 94 -5.27 10.89 -21.11
C GLY A 94 -4.66 10.12 -22.28
N ALA A 95 -3.62 9.30 -22.05
CA ALA A 95 -3.02 8.44 -23.05
C ALA A 95 -3.60 7.01 -23.02
N ILE A 96 -4.91 6.88 -22.80
CA ILE A 96 -5.58 5.59 -22.59
C ILE A 96 -6.69 5.44 -23.61
N THR A 97 -6.61 4.39 -24.42
CA THR A 97 -7.74 3.90 -25.19
C THR A 97 -8.59 3.03 -24.28
N GLY A 98 -9.86 3.39 -24.11
CA GLY A 98 -10.80 2.59 -23.34
C GLY A 98 -10.99 1.21 -23.98
N ASP A 99 -11.05 0.18 -23.16
CA ASP A 99 -11.49 -1.14 -23.59
C ASP A 99 -13.03 -1.16 -23.62
N LEU A 100 -13.60 -1.58 -24.76
CA LEU A 100 -15.03 -1.67 -24.99
C LEU A 100 -15.74 -2.61 -24.00
N PHE A 101 -15.02 -3.62 -23.51
CA PHE A 101 -15.55 -4.64 -22.61
C PHE A 101 -15.13 -4.46 -21.15
N ALA A 102 -14.27 -3.47 -20.87
CA ALA A 102 -13.88 -3.19 -19.49
C ALA A 102 -15.03 -2.54 -18.73
N PRO A 103 -15.21 -2.87 -17.44
CA PRO A 103 -16.14 -2.17 -16.58
C PRO A 103 -15.78 -0.69 -16.50
N ALA A 104 -16.80 0.16 -16.47
CA ALA A 104 -16.58 1.60 -16.32
C ALA A 104 -15.93 1.92 -14.96
N PRO A 105 -15.05 2.92 -14.89
CA PRO A 105 -14.52 3.42 -13.62
C PRO A 105 -15.63 3.91 -12.70
N ARG A 106 -15.39 3.86 -11.39
CA ARG A 106 -16.35 4.36 -10.39
C ARG A 106 -16.68 5.83 -10.65
N SER A 107 -17.97 6.16 -10.63
CA SER A 107 -18.42 7.55 -10.74
C SER A 107 -17.82 8.40 -9.62
N GLY A 108 -17.34 9.60 -9.99
CA GLY A 108 -16.73 10.53 -9.05
C GLY A 108 -15.41 10.06 -8.42
N SER A 109 -14.78 8.97 -8.89
CA SER A 109 -13.53 8.42 -8.35
C SER A 109 -12.45 9.49 -8.15
N LYS A 110 -12.19 10.28 -9.20
CA LYS A 110 -11.20 11.36 -9.17
C LYS A 110 -11.48 12.39 -8.07
N ALA A 111 -12.72 12.84 -7.94
CA ALA A 111 -13.11 13.83 -6.92
C ALA A 111 -12.93 13.26 -5.50
N VAL A 112 -13.34 12.01 -5.28
CA VAL A 112 -13.19 11.34 -3.98
C VAL A 112 -11.70 11.17 -3.62
N MET A 113 -10.86 10.73 -4.56
CA MET A 113 -9.43 10.58 -4.32
C MET A 113 -8.74 11.93 -4.03
N GLN A 114 -9.13 12.99 -4.74
CA GLN A 114 -8.62 14.34 -4.49
C GLN A 114 -8.98 14.85 -3.10
N VAL A 115 -10.23 14.68 -2.67
CA VAL A 115 -10.66 15.03 -1.31
C VAL A 115 -9.90 14.21 -0.29
N MET A 116 -9.72 12.91 -0.54
CA MET A 116 -9.01 12.02 0.36
C MET A 116 -7.55 12.45 0.55
N ASP A 117 -6.86 12.76 -0.53
CA ASP A 117 -5.47 13.22 -0.51
C ASP A 117 -5.36 14.61 0.15
N ALA A 118 -6.29 15.53 -0.12
CA ALA A 118 -6.29 16.87 0.47
C ALA A 118 -6.43 16.84 1.99
N ILE A 119 -7.34 16.01 2.52
CA ILE A 119 -7.51 15.82 3.97
C ILE A 119 -6.25 15.24 4.59
N ASN A 120 -5.66 14.21 3.97
CA ASN A 120 -4.43 13.57 4.44
C ASN A 120 -3.21 14.48 4.36
N ALA A 121 -3.17 15.42 3.41
CA ALA A 121 -2.13 16.44 3.33
C ALA A 121 -2.26 17.51 4.42
N ARG A 122 -3.49 17.95 4.73
CA ARG A 122 -3.75 19.02 5.69
C ARG A 122 -3.64 18.59 7.15
N GLN A 123 -4.15 17.41 7.50
CA GLN A 123 -4.27 17.00 8.89
C GLN A 123 -3.04 16.20 9.35
N ARG A 124 -2.80 15.08 8.68
CA ARG A 124 -1.72 14.12 8.96
C ARG A 124 -1.80 13.02 7.91
N ARG A 125 -0.64 12.46 7.53
CA ARG A 125 -0.61 11.24 6.73
C ARG A 125 -1.39 10.12 7.41
N GLY A 126 -2.45 9.65 6.75
CA GLY A 126 -3.34 8.63 7.28
C GLY A 126 -4.31 9.16 8.33
N ALA A 127 -4.72 10.43 8.26
CA ALA A 127 -5.85 10.97 9.01
C ALA A 127 -7.18 10.32 8.61
N ILE A 128 -7.33 10.02 7.31
CA ILE A 128 -8.40 9.16 6.79
C ILE A 128 -7.81 8.00 6.01
N ARG A 129 -8.41 6.83 6.18
CA ARG A 129 -7.96 5.55 5.61
C ARG A 129 -9.18 4.77 5.14
N LEU A 130 -8.94 3.78 4.29
CA LEU A 130 -9.97 2.80 3.99
C LEU A 130 -10.21 1.93 5.22
N GLY A 131 -11.45 1.46 5.43
CA GLY A 131 -11.77 0.58 6.55
C GLY A 131 -10.99 -0.74 6.57
N SER A 132 -10.37 -1.14 5.45
CA SER A 132 -9.48 -2.29 5.39
C SER A 132 -8.06 -2.01 5.92
N ASP A 133 -7.67 -0.74 6.06
CA ASP A 133 -6.40 -0.29 6.64
C ASP A 133 -6.62 0.11 8.11
N HIS A 134 -6.48 -0.87 9.00
CA HIS A 134 -6.66 -0.72 10.44
C HIS A 134 -5.37 -0.22 11.11
N GLU A 135 -5.51 0.74 12.03
CA GLU A 135 -4.39 1.23 12.83
C GLU A 135 -4.00 0.20 13.92
N GLY A 136 -2.71 0.11 14.25
CA GLY A 136 -2.24 -0.68 15.40
C GLY A 136 -1.85 -2.14 15.12
N GLY A 137 -1.75 -2.57 13.86
CA GLY A 137 -1.23 -3.90 13.57
C GLY A 137 0.27 -4.03 13.90
N GLY A 138 0.68 -5.17 14.47
CA GLY A 138 2.09 -5.47 14.79
C GLY A 138 3.07 -5.54 13.61
N TRP A 139 2.60 -5.20 12.40
CA TRP A 139 3.37 -5.07 11.16
C TRP A 139 3.95 -3.66 10.96
N VAL A 140 3.62 -2.69 11.82
CA VAL A 140 4.30 -1.38 11.80
C VAL A 140 5.80 -1.57 12.00
N MET A 141 6.60 -0.84 11.23
CA MET A 141 8.06 -0.93 11.29
C MET A 141 8.57 -0.73 12.72
N ARG A 142 9.25 -1.74 13.27
CA ARG A 142 9.87 -1.66 14.60
C ARG A 142 11.11 -0.77 14.52
N GLN A 143 11.00 0.46 14.99
CA GLN A 143 12.09 1.46 14.96
C GLN A 143 12.81 1.62 16.32
N ARG A 144 12.81 0.59 17.18
CA ARG A 144 13.40 0.68 18.54
C ARG A 144 14.91 0.95 18.56
N LEU A 145 15.60 0.66 17.47
CA LEU A 145 17.05 0.89 17.30
C LEU A 145 17.33 2.07 16.35
N LEU A 146 16.32 2.89 16.03
CA LEU A 146 16.52 4.07 15.21
C LEU A 146 17.35 5.09 16.01
N SER A 147 18.51 5.46 15.45
CA SER A 147 19.31 6.56 16.01
C SER A 147 18.50 7.86 15.99
N PRO A 148 18.71 8.78 16.95
CA PRO A 148 18.07 10.08 16.89
C PRO A 148 18.33 10.77 15.55
N SER A 149 17.34 11.51 15.07
CA SER A 149 17.37 12.26 13.81
C SER A 149 18.21 13.53 13.94
N TYR A 150 19.50 13.38 14.21
CA TYR A 150 20.43 14.47 14.55
C TYR A 150 20.49 15.58 13.50
N THR A 151 20.38 15.25 12.21
CA THR A 151 20.53 16.20 11.11
C THR A 151 19.19 16.66 10.51
N THR A 152 18.09 16.01 10.88
CA THR A 152 16.79 16.19 10.22
C THR A 152 15.66 16.60 11.17
N SER A 153 15.91 16.63 12.49
CA SER A 153 14.96 17.11 13.48
C SER A 153 15.65 17.79 14.65
N TRP A 154 15.19 18.99 15.00
CA TRP A 154 15.62 19.72 16.18
C TRP A 154 15.41 18.93 17.48
N GLN A 155 14.35 18.11 17.55
CA GLN A 155 14.07 17.25 18.72
C GLN A 155 15.07 16.11 18.87
N GLY A 156 15.82 15.78 17.81
CA GLY A 156 16.82 14.72 17.82
C GLY A 156 18.22 15.18 18.22
N LEU A 157 18.43 16.48 18.45
CA LEU A 157 19.75 17.02 18.80
C LEU A 157 20.18 16.61 20.21
N PRO A 158 21.48 16.32 20.43
CA PRO A 158 22.00 16.02 21.76
C PRO A 158 21.91 17.29 22.64
N GLN A 159 21.36 17.13 23.85
CA GLN A 159 21.28 18.21 24.83
C GLN A 159 22.58 18.27 25.63
N ALA A 160 23.26 19.42 25.61
CA ALA A 160 24.37 19.67 26.53
C ALA A 160 23.82 19.83 27.95
N ARG A 161 24.36 19.05 28.90
CA ARG A 161 24.10 19.23 30.33
C ARG A 161 25.24 20.07 30.89
N CYS A 162 24.90 21.22 31.48
CA CYS A 162 25.81 22.04 32.29
C CYS A 162 25.71 21.62 33.75
#